data_AF-A0A1E1W524-F1
#
_entry.id   AF-A0A1E1W524-F1
#
_cell.length_a   1.000
_cell.length_b   1.000
_cell.length_c   1.000
_cell.angle_alpha   90.00
_cell.angle_beta   90.00
_cell.angle_gamma   90.00
#
_symmetry.space_group_name_H-M   'P 1'
#
loop_
_entity.id
_entity.type
_entity.pdbx_description
1 polymer ?
#
loop_
_entity_poly.entity_id
_entity_poly.type
_entity_poly.pdbx_seq_one_letter_code
_entity_poly.pdbx_strand_id
1 'polypeptide(L)'
;LDRYRDSTSQSYVKNLLAFLAKRYREWTFKNFLPLMFDISTQLRHTAASKSTSQTGLIALRWTTVLVENALKAAKEKDEDIDYNTLVLTQANLLAVVVAYGDKRKHDKAYTMLHAMWRAAGRQREQLWW
;
A
#
# COMPACT_ATOMS: atom_id res chain seq x y z
N LEU A 1 -14.12 2.33 0.06
CA LEU A 1 -13.16 3.47 0.10
C LEU A 1 -13.79 4.83 -0.21
N ASP A 2 -14.99 4.89 -0.80
CA ASP A 2 -15.63 6.14 -1.23
C ASP A 2 -15.92 7.16 -0.12
N ARG A 3 -15.88 6.74 1.15
CA ARG A 3 -16.09 7.60 2.32
C ARG A 3 -14.86 8.43 2.71
N TYR A 4 -13.65 8.07 2.27
CA TYR A 4 -12.40 8.74 2.65
C TYR A 4 -11.83 9.61 1.52
N ARG A 5 -12.65 10.50 0.96
CA ARG A 5 -12.23 11.35 -0.18
C ARG A 5 -11.58 12.67 0.25
N ASP A 6 -11.93 13.19 1.41
CA ASP A 6 -11.33 14.41 1.93
C ASP A 6 -9.92 14.17 2.49
N SER A 7 -9.09 15.21 2.44
CA SER A 7 -7.69 15.15 2.87
C SER A 7 -7.53 14.84 4.35
N THR A 8 -8.46 15.28 5.17
CA THR A 8 -8.40 15.16 6.62
C THR A 8 -8.63 13.72 7.04
N SER A 9 -9.70 13.10 6.54
CA SER A 9 -10.01 11.69 6.78
C SER A 9 -8.90 10.77 6.25
N GLN A 10 -8.33 11.06 5.08
CA GLN A 10 -7.16 10.31 4.58
C GLN A 10 -5.94 10.45 5.48
N SER A 11 -5.71 11.63 6.07
CA SER A 11 -4.63 11.86 7.02
C SER A 11 -4.82 11.04 8.30
N TYR A 12 -6.05 11.00 8.85
CA TYR A 12 -6.35 10.17 10.01
C TYR A 12 -6.13 8.68 9.75
N VAL A 13 -6.63 8.16 8.62
CA VAL A 13 -6.41 6.75 8.25
C VAL A 13 -4.92 6.47 8.07
N LYS A 14 -4.18 7.37 7.41
CA LYS A 14 -2.72 7.24 7.26
C LYS A 14 -2.03 7.15 8.62
N ASN A 15 -2.35 8.05 9.54
CA ASN A 15 -1.70 8.11 10.85
C ASN A 15 -2.07 6.89 11.71
N LEU A 16 -3.32 6.44 11.65
CA LEU A 16 -3.77 5.22 12.32
C LEU A 16 -3.04 3.99 11.78
N LEU A 17 -2.95 3.84 10.46
CA LEU A 17 -2.21 2.74 9.83
C LEU A 17 -0.73 2.77 10.20
N ALA A 18 -0.10 3.94 10.18
CA ALA A 18 1.29 4.08 10.60
C ALA A 18 1.50 3.66 12.07
N PHE A 19 0.59 4.07 12.96
CA PHE A 19 0.63 3.68 14.37
C PHE A 19 0.46 2.17 14.56
N LEU A 20 -0.54 1.58 13.92
CA LEU A 20 -0.82 0.14 14.00
C LEU A 20 0.34 -0.69 13.42
N ALA A 21 0.86 -0.31 12.25
CA ALA A 21 1.99 -0.98 11.61
C ALA A 21 3.26 -0.96 12.48
N LYS A 22 3.47 0.13 13.24
CA LYS A 22 4.62 0.27 14.15
C LYS A 22 4.43 -0.51 15.45
N ARG A 23 3.23 -0.50 16.05
CA ARG A 23 2.98 -1.06 17.39
C ARG A 23 2.54 -2.52 17.37
N TYR A 24 1.78 -2.92 16.35
CA TYR A 24 1.12 -4.21 16.20
C TYR A 24 1.35 -4.75 14.78
N ARG A 25 2.61 -4.85 14.37
CA ARG A 25 3.01 -5.17 12.98
C ARG A 25 2.34 -6.43 12.44
N GLU A 26 2.54 -7.56 13.11
CA GLU A 26 2.01 -8.87 12.70
C GLU A 26 0.49 -8.84 12.55
N TRP A 27 -0.22 -8.34 13.56
CA TRP A 27 -1.67 -8.22 13.54
C TRP A 27 -2.16 -7.30 12.42
N THR A 28 -1.43 -6.22 12.16
CA THR A 28 -1.77 -5.30 11.07
C THR A 28 -1.62 -6.00 9.73
N PHE A 29 -0.52 -6.72 9.47
CA PHE A 29 -0.36 -7.47 8.22
C PHE A 29 -1.40 -8.57 8.09
N LYS A 30 -1.58 -9.40 9.12
CA LYS A 30 -2.48 -10.55 9.11
C LYS A 30 -3.94 -10.18 8.78
N ASN A 31 -4.38 -8.98 9.13
CA ASN A 31 -5.77 -8.55 8.91
C ASN A 31 -5.91 -7.53 7.78
N PHE A 32 -5.00 -6.57 7.70
CA PHE A 32 -5.08 -5.50 6.71
C PHE A 32 -4.68 -5.96 5.31
N LEU A 33 -3.67 -6.83 5.20
CA LEU A 33 -3.20 -7.28 3.89
C LEU A 33 -4.24 -8.11 3.13
N PRO A 34 -4.91 -9.12 3.72
CA PRO A 34 -5.98 -9.84 3.04
C PRO A 34 -7.13 -8.93 2.61
N LEU A 35 -7.55 -7.99 3.47
CA LEU A 35 -8.57 -7.01 3.13
C LEU A 35 -8.17 -6.16 1.92
N MET A 36 -6.92 -5.69 1.89
CA MET A 36 -6.41 -4.91 0.76
C MET A 36 -6.29 -5.74 -0.52
N PHE A 37 -5.94 -7.01 -0.40
CA PHE A 37 -5.90 -7.94 -1.52
C PHE A 37 -7.28 -8.13 -2.14
N ASP A 38 -8.31 -8.38 -1.33
CA ASP A 38 -9.69 -8.51 -1.78
C ASP A 38 -10.18 -7.24 -2.48
N ILE A 39 -9.92 -6.08 -1.87
CA ILE A 39 -10.24 -4.77 -2.48
C ILE A 39 -9.52 -4.60 -3.83
N SER A 40 -8.24 -4.96 -3.90
CA SER A 40 -7.46 -4.84 -5.14
C SER A 40 -8.04 -5.70 -6.26
N THR A 41 -8.47 -6.91 -5.92
CA THR A 41 -9.07 -7.87 -6.86
C THR A 41 -10.43 -7.36 -7.33
N GLN A 42 -11.29 -6.92 -6.41
CA GLN A 42 -12.59 -6.34 -6.75
C GLN A 42 -12.45 -5.11 -7.66
N LEU A 43 -11.53 -4.21 -7.35
CA LEU A 43 -11.28 -3.02 -8.16
C LEU A 43 -10.74 -3.37 -9.55
N ARG A 44 -9.89 -4.40 -9.65
CA ARG A 44 -9.35 -4.87 -10.93
C ARG A 44 -10.43 -5.41 -11.88
N HIS A 45 -11.47 -6.03 -11.34
CA HIS A 45 -12.63 -6.50 -12.12
C HIS A 45 -13.69 -5.43 -12.37
N THR A 46 -13.54 -4.25 -11.76
CA THR A 46 -14.47 -3.12 -11.94
C THR A 46 -14.09 -2.32 -13.18
N ALA A 47 -15.09 -1.77 -13.89
CA ALA A 47 -14.85 -0.91 -15.04
C ALA A 47 -13.92 0.27 -14.69
N ALA A 48 -12.93 0.51 -15.56
CA ALA A 48 -11.98 1.58 -15.39
C ALA A 48 -12.70 2.94 -15.47
N SER A 49 -12.56 3.74 -14.43
CA SER A 49 -13.18 5.06 -14.34
C SER A 49 -12.31 5.99 -13.50
N LYS A 50 -12.60 7.29 -13.55
CA LYS A 50 -11.89 8.30 -12.75
C LYS A 50 -11.99 8.00 -11.25
N SER A 51 -13.15 7.54 -10.77
CA SER A 51 -13.36 7.17 -9.37
C SER A 51 -12.63 5.88 -9.02
N THR A 52 -12.69 4.85 -9.87
CA THR A 52 -11.97 3.58 -9.65
C THR A 52 -10.46 3.82 -9.56
N SER A 53 -9.89 4.63 -10.47
CA SER A 53 -8.48 5.01 -10.46
C SER A 53 -8.10 5.81 -9.20
N GLN A 54 -8.95 6.76 -8.78
CA GLN A 54 -8.72 7.50 -7.53
C GLN A 54 -8.74 6.59 -6.30
N THR A 55 -9.71 5.67 -6.23
CA THR A 55 -9.83 4.70 -5.16
C THR A 55 -8.64 3.76 -5.13
N GLY A 56 -8.20 3.26 -6.29
CA GLY A 56 -6.97 2.47 -6.43
C GLY A 56 -5.74 3.22 -5.92
N LEU A 57 -5.62 4.51 -6.20
CA LEU A 57 -4.50 5.34 -5.74
C LEU A 57 -4.50 5.52 -4.20
N ILE A 58 -5.67 5.72 -3.60
CA ILE A 58 -5.80 5.84 -2.14
C ILE A 58 -5.45 4.50 -1.47
N ALA A 59 -6.01 3.41 -1.98
CA ALA A 59 -5.70 2.06 -1.52
C ALA A 59 -4.20 1.75 -1.64
N LEU A 60 -3.58 2.10 -2.77
CA LEU A 60 -2.15 1.92 -3.00
C LEU A 60 -1.33 2.68 -1.95
N ARG A 61 -1.70 3.93 -1.66
CA ARG A 61 -1.04 4.75 -0.63
C ARG A 61 -1.10 4.13 0.76
N TRP A 62 -2.20 3.44 1.09
CA TRP A 62 -2.29 2.75 2.38
C TRP A 62 -1.34 1.56 2.45
N THR A 63 -1.18 0.80 1.35
CA THR A 63 -0.20 -0.29 1.30
C THR A 63 1.24 0.21 1.41
N THR A 64 1.58 1.38 0.85
CA THR A 64 2.95 1.91 0.99
C THR A 64 3.24 2.40 2.41
N VAL A 65 2.26 3.03 3.07
CA VAL A 65 2.37 3.42 4.48
C VAL A 65 2.58 2.22 5.39
N LEU A 66 1.90 1.11 5.11
CA LEU A 66 2.06 -0.14 5.85
C LEU A 66 3.53 -0.60 5.80
N VAL A 67 4.11 -0.67 4.60
CA VAL A 67 5.49 -1.14 4.40
C VAL A 67 6.52 -0.19 5.01
N GLU A 68 6.38 1.12 4.80
CA GLU A 68 7.30 2.13 5.33
C GLU A 68 7.43 2.08 6.85
N ASN A 69 6.35 1.77 7.56
CA ASN A 69 6.34 1.75 9.03
C ASN A 69 6.69 0.37 9.59
N ALA A 70 6.32 -0.70 8.88
CA ALA A 70 6.61 -2.06 9.30
C ALA A 70 8.07 -2.47 9.10
N LEU A 71 8.73 -1.97 8.05
CA LEU A 71 10.15 -2.22 7.84
C LEU A 71 11.02 -1.48 8.87
N LYS A 72 10.64 -0.25 9.24
CA LYS A 72 11.30 0.48 10.34
C LYS A 72 11.16 -0.18 11.70
N ALA A 73 10.11 -0.96 11.91
CA ALA A 73 9.83 -1.68 13.15
C ALA A 73 10.37 -3.11 13.15
N ALA A 74 10.87 -3.61 12.02
CA ALA A 74 11.40 -4.96 11.90
C ALA A 74 12.70 -5.10 12.73
N LYS A 75 12.63 -5.90 13.80
CA LYS A 75 13.81 -6.60 14.32
C LYS A 75 13.93 -7.92 13.57
N GLU A 76 15.17 -8.43 13.44
CA GLU A 76 15.68 -9.61 12.69
C GLU A 76 14.74 -10.75 12.26
N LYS A 77 13.59 -10.98 12.91
CA LYS A 77 12.58 -11.97 12.49
C LYS A 77 11.51 -11.33 11.60
N ASP A 78 11.80 -11.26 10.31
CA ASP A 78 10.89 -10.79 9.25
C ASP A 78 10.00 -11.93 8.68
N GLU A 79 10.00 -13.11 9.32
CA GLU A 79 9.53 -14.39 8.74
C GLU A 79 8.01 -14.49 8.52
N ASP A 80 7.21 -13.66 9.18
CA ASP A 80 5.73 -13.81 9.20
C ASP A 80 4.96 -12.85 8.27
N ILE A 81 5.66 -12.06 7.43
CA ILE A 81 5.00 -11.21 6.44
C ILE A 81 4.91 -11.92 5.08
N ASP A 82 3.69 -12.06 4.59
CA ASP A 82 3.42 -12.48 3.21
C ASP A 82 3.70 -11.35 2.21
N TYR A 83 4.97 -11.22 1.83
CA TYR A 83 5.42 -10.25 0.85
C TYR A 83 4.87 -10.51 -0.56
N ASN A 84 4.54 -11.77 -0.90
CA ASN A 84 4.00 -12.11 -2.20
C ASN A 84 2.61 -11.50 -2.38
N THR A 85 1.73 -11.68 -1.39
CA THR A 85 0.40 -11.08 -1.41
C THR A 85 0.48 -9.56 -1.39
N LEU A 86 1.44 -8.97 -0.66
CA LEU A 86 1.67 -7.52 -0.68
C LEU A 86 2.04 -7.01 -2.07
N VAL A 87 3.04 -7.61 -2.71
CA VAL A 87 3.49 -7.22 -4.06
C VAL A 87 2.34 -7.39 -5.06
N LEU A 88 1.60 -8.50 -4.99
CA LEU A 88 0.46 -8.75 -5.87
C LEU A 88 -0.67 -7.74 -5.66
N THR A 89 -0.97 -7.39 -4.40
CA THR A 89 -1.94 -6.34 -4.05
C THR A 89 -1.53 -5.00 -4.65
N GLN A 90 -0.26 -4.61 -4.50
CA GLN A 90 0.28 -3.37 -5.06
C GLN A 90 0.23 -3.37 -6.60
N ALA A 91 0.54 -4.49 -7.24
CA ALA A 91 0.47 -4.64 -8.69
C ALA A 91 -0.98 -4.51 -9.21
N ASN A 92 -1.94 -5.16 -8.57
CA ASN A 92 -3.36 -5.04 -8.89
C ASN A 92 -3.82 -3.58 -8.76
N LEU A 93 -3.48 -2.91 -7.66
CA LEU A 93 -3.84 -1.51 -7.43
C LEU A 93 -3.18 -0.56 -8.44
N LEU A 94 -1.92 -0.80 -8.80
CA LEU A 94 -1.23 -0.04 -9.85
C LEU A 94 -1.93 -0.22 -11.20
N ALA A 95 -2.31 -1.44 -11.56
CA ALA A 95 -3.06 -1.72 -12.78
C ALA A 95 -4.41 -0.96 -12.80
N VAL A 96 -5.14 -0.94 -11.67
CA VAL A 96 -6.38 -0.18 -11.52
C VAL A 96 -6.17 1.32 -11.72
N VAL A 97 -5.09 1.88 -11.15
CA VAL A 97 -4.76 3.30 -11.32
C VAL A 97 -4.47 3.62 -12.79
N VAL A 98 -3.72 2.73 -13.45
CA VAL A 98 -3.25 2.90 -14.83
C VAL A 98 -4.34 2.69 -15.88
N ALA A 99 -5.31 1.81 -15.60
CA ALA A 99 -6.34 1.42 -16.56
C ALA A 99 -7.21 2.59 -17.06
N TYR A 100 -7.36 3.66 -16.28
CA TYR A 100 -8.16 4.83 -16.68
C TYR A 100 -7.43 5.80 -17.62
N GLY A 101 -6.09 5.79 -17.68
CA GLY A 101 -5.33 6.67 -18.59
C GLY A 101 -4.97 8.06 -18.02
N ASP A 102 -5.15 8.30 -16.72
CA ASP A 102 -4.76 9.58 -16.09
C ASP A 102 -3.26 9.60 -15.77
N LYS A 103 -2.47 10.13 -16.71
CA LYS A 103 -1.01 10.22 -16.60
C LYS A 103 -0.51 10.78 -15.27
N ARG A 104 -1.17 11.79 -14.71
CA ARG A 104 -0.75 12.39 -13.41
C ARG A 104 -0.89 11.39 -12.27
N LYS A 105 -1.96 10.60 -12.26
CA LYS A 105 -2.14 9.54 -11.25
C LYS A 105 -1.17 8.37 -11.47
N HIS A 106 -0.86 8.05 -12.73
CA HIS A 106 0.10 7.00 -13.06
C HIS A 106 1.48 7.36 -12.53
N ASP A 107 1.98 8.55 -12.88
CA ASP A 107 3.29 9.03 -12.45
C ASP A 107 3.37 9.09 -10.92
N LYS A 108 2.29 9.52 -10.25
CA LYS A 108 2.21 9.56 -8.80
C LYS A 108 2.24 8.17 -8.17
N ALA A 109 1.45 7.22 -8.68
CA ALA A 109 1.44 5.84 -8.19
C ALA A 109 2.79 5.17 -8.36
N TYR A 110 3.40 5.31 -9.54
CA TYR A 110 4.72 4.77 -9.84
C TYR A 110 5.80 5.36 -8.95
N THR A 111 5.85 6.70 -8.84
CA THR A 111 6.84 7.39 -7.99
C THR A 111 6.73 6.94 -6.54
N MET A 112 5.50 6.78 -6.02
CA MET A 112 5.26 6.36 -4.65
C MET A 112 5.72 4.92 -4.39
N LEU A 113 5.40 3.98 -5.29
CA LEU A 113 5.86 2.60 -5.20
C LEU A 113 7.38 2.51 -5.32
N HIS A 114 7.97 3.21 -6.30
CA HIS A 114 9.40 3.22 -6.51
C HIS A 114 10.15 3.76 -5.29
N ALA A 115 9.71 4.88 -4.73
CA ALA A 115 10.31 5.47 -3.53
C ALA A 115 10.24 4.51 -2.33
N MET A 116 9.08 3.87 -2.13
CA MET A 116 8.87 2.91 -1.05
C MET A 116 9.78 1.68 -1.18
N TRP A 117 9.83 1.04 -2.36
CA TRP A 117 10.64 -0.17 -2.57
C TRP A 117 12.14 0.13 -2.53
N ARG A 118 12.55 1.31 -3.02
CA ARG A 118 13.95 1.75 -2.92
C ARG A 118 14.36 2.02 -1.47
N ALA A 119 13.48 2.58 -0.65
CA ALA A 119 13.73 2.77 0.77
C ALA A 119 13.77 1.42 1.53
N ALA A 120 12.84 0.51 1.20
CA ALA A 120 12.77 -0.83 1.76
C ALA A 120 14.02 -1.66 1.48
N GLY A 121 14.50 -1.64 0.23
CA GLY A 121 15.72 -2.36 -0.18
C GLY A 121 16.95 -1.89 0.61
N ARG A 122 17.17 -0.58 0.70
CA ARG A 122 18.30 -0.03 1.47
C ARG A 122 18.28 -0.41 2.95
N GLN A 123 17.09 -0.44 3.57
CA GLN A 123 16.97 -0.83 4.98
C GLN A 123 17.29 -2.31 5.19
N ARG A 124 16.91 -3.18 4.25
CA ARG A 124 17.26 -4.61 4.32
C ARG A 124 18.74 -4.84 4.06
N GLU A 125 19.35 -4.13 3.12
CA GLU A 125 20.81 -4.19 2.90
C GLU A 125 21.56 -3.86 4.20
N GLN A 126 21.19 -2.79 4.90
CA GLN A 126 21.81 -2.40 6.18
C GLN A 126 21.66 -3.41 7.32
N LEU A 127 20.71 -4.34 7.24
CA LEU A 127 20.53 -5.39 8.25
C LEU A 127 21.41 -6.64 7.97
N TRP A 128 21.97 -6.76 6.76
CA TRP A 128 22.73 -7.93 6.32
C TRP A 128 24.25 -7.72 6.34
N TRP A 129 24.70 -6.48 6.59
CA TRP A 129 26.10 -6.09 6.82
C TRP A 129 26.28 -5.68 8.27
#